data_AF-A0ABD0P6Z6-F1
#
_entry.id   AF-A0ABD0P6Z6-F1
#
_cell.length_a   1.000
_cell.length_b   1.000
_cell.length_c   1.000
_cell.angle_alpha   90.00
_cell.angle_beta   90.00
_cell.angle_gamma   90.00
#
_symmetry.space_group_name_H-M   'P 1'
#
loop_
_entity.id
_entity.type
_entity.pdbx_description
1 polymer ?
#
loop_
_entity_poly.entity_id
_entity_poly.type
_entity_poly.pdbx_seq_one_letter_code
_entity_poly.pdbx_strand_id
1 'polypeptide(L)'
;MRPQPRPDVTPPPTGTSLLYAQGQQIGVLPLNGTQMDKQRSSVLLALHGSIVVGIDYDCRERKVYWTDLAGRTINRASLEPGSEPEIIINT
;
A
#
# COMPACT_ATOMS: atom_id res chain seq x y z
N MET A 1 -20.19 18.38 -12.88
CA MET A 1 -20.87 17.41 -11.99
C MET A 1 -19.81 16.68 -11.19
N ARG A 2 -19.87 16.71 -9.85
CA ARG A 2 -18.92 15.96 -8.99
C ARG A 2 -19.48 14.54 -8.77
N PRO A 3 -18.69 13.46 -8.94
CA PRO A 3 -19.16 12.12 -8.63
C PRO A 3 -19.54 12.04 -7.15
N GLN A 4 -20.72 11.50 -6.85
CA GLN A 4 -21.09 11.16 -5.48
C GLN A 4 -20.75 9.70 -5.20
N PRO A 5 -20.32 9.36 -3.97
CA PRO A 5 -20.22 7.97 -3.55
C PRO A 5 -21.55 7.26 -3.79
N ARG A 6 -21.49 5.99 -4.16
CA ARG A 6 -22.68 5.16 -4.26
C ARG A 6 -23.37 5.10 -2.89
N PRO A 7 -24.71 5.23 -2.79
CA PRO A 7 -25.41 5.30 -1.50
C PRO A 7 -25.25 4.02 -0.64
N ASP A 8 -24.90 2.93 -1.29
CA ASP A 8 -24.63 1.59 -0.75
C ASP A 8 -23.19 1.41 -0.24
N VAL A 9 -22.32 2.43 -0.34
CA VAL A 9 -20.95 2.37 0.18
C VAL A 9 -20.92 2.84 1.63
N THR A 10 -20.71 1.90 2.56
CA THR A 10 -20.40 2.23 3.94
C THR A 10 -19.04 2.94 4.01
N PRO A 11 -18.94 4.10 4.69
CA PRO A 11 -17.66 4.74 4.91
C PRO A 11 -16.69 3.79 5.63
N PRO A 12 -15.40 3.83 5.31
CA PRO A 12 -14.42 3.03 6.02
C PRO A 12 -14.36 3.45 7.51
N PRO A 13 -14.03 2.52 8.42
CA PRO A 13 -13.85 2.84 9.83
C PRO A 13 -12.81 3.93 10.06
N THR A 14 -12.92 4.62 11.20
CA THR A 14 -11.93 5.59 11.65
C THR A 14 -10.55 4.96 11.74
N GLY A 15 -9.53 5.66 11.22
CA GLY A 15 -8.15 5.15 11.18
C GLY A 15 -7.79 4.30 9.96
N THR A 16 -8.72 4.12 9.00
CA THR A 16 -8.42 3.43 7.75
C THR A 16 -7.45 4.24 6.89
N SER A 17 -6.49 3.55 6.27
CA SER A 17 -5.59 4.11 5.28
C SER A 17 -5.65 3.32 3.98
N LEU A 18 -5.49 3.99 2.86
CA LEU A 18 -5.29 3.37 1.55
C LEU A 18 -3.81 3.10 1.33
N LEU A 19 -3.45 1.86 1.03
CA LEU A 19 -2.14 1.55 0.44
C LEU A 19 -2.23 1.68 -1.08
N TYR A 20 -1.20 2.25 -1.71
CA TYR A 20 -1.16 2.41 -3.15
C TYR A 20 0.25 2.18 -3.69
N ALA A 21 0.32 1.55 -4.86
CA ALA A 21 1.57 1.40 -5.62
C ALA A 21 1.74 2.59 -6.55
N GLN A 22 2.94 3.17 -6.58
CA GLN A 22 3.28 4.26 -7.50
C GLN A 22 4.72 4.09 -8.00
N GLY A 23 4.90 3.35 -9.09
CA GLY A 23 6.22 3.12 -9.68
C GLY A 23 7.15 2.36 -8.72
N GLN A 24 8.14 3.07 -8.17
CA GLN A 24 9.19 2.53 -7.29
C GLN A 24 8.87 2.70 -5.80
N GLN A 25 7.60 2.92 -5.44
CA GLN A 25 7.22 3.09 -4.03
C GLN A 25 5.84 2.53 -3.74
N ILE A 26 5.65 2.15 -2.47
CA ILE A 26 4.35 1.90 -1.87
C ILE A 26 4.07 3.06 -0.91
N GLY A 27 2.97 3.76 -1.12
CA GLY A 27 2.54 4.86 -0.28
C GLY A 27 1.35 4.49 0.60
N VAL A 28 1.15 5.30 1.63
CA VAL A 28 -0.02 5.24 2.52
C VAL A 28 -0.74 6.58 2.50
N LEU A 29 -2.07 6.53 2.42
CA LEU A 29 -2.94 7.70 2.37
C LEU A 29 -4.07 7.54 3.40
N PRO A 30 -4.00 8.26 4.53
CA PRO A 30 -5.07 8.22 5.53
C PRO A 30 -6.40 8.73 4.97
N LEU A 31 -7.50 8.12 5.42
CA LEU A 31 -8.85 8.49 5.02
C LEU A 31 -9.62 9.10 6.19
N ASN A 32 -10.40 10.15 5.90
CA ASN A 32 -11.39 10.74 6.80
C ASN A 32 -12.78 10.43 6.24
N GLY A 33 -13.35 9.28 6.63
CA GLY A 33 -14.50 8.70 5.92
C GLY A 33 -14.10 8.35 4.49
N THR A 34 -14.84 8.84 3.49
CA THR A 34 -14.49 8.64 2.07
C THR A 34 -13.55 9.71 1.51
N GLN A 35 -13.09 10.67 2.33
CA GLN A 35 -12.22 11.75 1.90
C GLN A 35 -10.75 11.40 2.10
N MET A 36 -9.92 11.72 1.10
CA MET A 36 -8.47 11.52 1.16
C MET A 36 -7.78 12.63 1.92
N ASP A 37 -7.01 12.30 2.96
CA ASP A 37 -6.17 13.24 3.69
C ASP A 37 -4.77 13.31 3.09
N LYS A 38 -4.65 14.10 2.01
CA LYS A 38 -3.40 14.22 1.24
C LYS A 38 -2.26 14.85 2.04
N GLN A 39 -2.54 15.62 3.09
CA GLN A 39 -1.50 16.25 3.89
C GLN A 39 -0.77 15.24 4.77
N ARG A 40 -1.44 14.16 5.16
CA ARG A 40 -0.86 13.07 5.96
C ARG A 40 -0.44 11.86 5.12
N SER A 41 -0.42 11.98 3.79
CA SER A 41 0.11 10.91 2.94
C SER A 41 1.61 10.80 3.11
N SER A 42 2.15 9.58 3.13
CA SER A 42 3.58 9.34 3.24
C SER A 42 4.01 8.14 2.40
N VAL A 43 5.31 8.05 2.16
CA VAL A 43 5.94 6.88 1.56
C VAL A 43 6.10 5.83 2.66
N LEU A 44 5.57 4.64 2.42
CA LEU A 44 5.72 3.51 3.32
C LEU A 44 6.98 2.71 3.00
N LEU A 45 7.22 2.43 1.71
CA LEU A 45 8.40 1.72 1.22
C LEU A 45 8.92 2.39 -0.04
N ALA A 46 10.22 2.69 -0.08
CA ALA A 46 10.95 3.14 -1.26
C ALA A 46 11.74 1.96 -1.85
N LEU A 47 11.33 1.49 -3.02
CA LEU A 47 11.75 0.24 -3.64
C LEU A 47 12.49 0.54 -4.96
N HIS A 48 13.71 1.03 -4.83
CA HIS A 48 14.54 1.43 -5.97
C HIS A 48 14.81 0.23 -6.90
N GLY A 49 14.63 0.42 -8.20
CA GLY A 49 14.79 -0.62 -9.21
C GLY A 49 13.59 -1.55 -9.37
N SER A 50 12.57 -1.45 -8.52
CA SER A 50 11.33 -2.22 -8.63
C SER A 50 10.27 -1.52 -9.46
N ILE A 51 9.39 -2.28 -10.08
CA ILE A 51 8.15 -1.77 -10.68
C ILE A 51 6.99 -2.44 -9.95
N VAL A 52 6.42 -1.74 -8.97
CA VAL A 52 5.36 -2.26 -8.11
C VAL A 52 4.02 -2.23 -8.83
N VAL A 53 3.34 -3.37 -8.90
CA VAL A 53 2.04 -3.48 -9.59
C VAL A 53 0.92 -3.95 -8.65
N GLY A 54 1.06 -5.15 -8.09
CA GLY A 54 0.12 -5.70 -7.12
C GLY A 54 0.62 -5.48 -5.69
N ILE A 55 -0.29 -5.18 -4.77
CA ILE A 55 0.00 -5.00 -3.35
C ILE A 55 -1.08 -5.68 -2.51
N ASP A 56 -0.69 -6.22 -1.36
CA ASP A 56 -1.62 -6.67 -0.32
C ASP A 56 -1.00 -6.48 1.08
N TYR A 57 -1.83 -6.54 2.12
CA TYR A 57 -1.44 -6.31 3.50
C TYR A 57 -1.99 -7.38 4.45
N ASP A 58 -1.08 -7.99 5.21
CA ASP A 58 -1.43 -8.87 6.33
C ASP A 58 -1.52 -8.07 7.63
N CYS A 59 -2.75 -7.90 8.13
CA CYS A 59 -3.02 -7.18 9.37
C CYS A 59 -2.60 -7.93 10.64
N ARG A 60 -2.39 -9.26 10.57
CA ARG A 60 -2.00 -10.07 11.73
C ARG A 60 -0.50 -9.97 11.96
N GLU A 61 0.29 -10.15 10.90
CA GLU A 61 1.76 -10.10 10.97
C GLU A 61 2.33 -8.71 10.69
N ARG A 62 1.48 -7.74 10.34
CA ARG A 62 1.86 -6.37 9.97
C ARG A 62 2.87 -6.35 8.80
N LYS A 63 2.57 -7.11 7.74
CA LYS A 63 3.43 -7.24 6.56
C LYS A 63 2.74 -6.73 5.30
N VAL A 64 3.50 -6.03 4.46
CA VAL A 64 3.08 -5.65 3.10
C VAL A 64 3.72 -6.61 2.12
N TYR A 65 2.93 -7.11 1.18
CA TYR A 65 3.34 -7.98 0.08
C TYR A 65 3.19 -7.22 -1.23
N TRP A 66 4.11 -7.42 -2.18
CA TRP A 66 3.99 -6.83 -3.50
C TRP A 66 4.59 -7.67 -4.61
N THR A 67 4.05 -7.47 -5.82
CA THR A 67 4.65 -7.99 -7.05
C THR A 67 5.57 -6.95 -7.66
N ASP A 68 6.77 -7.40 -8.05
CA ASP A 68 7.75 -6.57 -8.75
C ASP A 68 7.91 -7.05 -10.19
N LEU A 69 7.49 -6.22 -11.14
CA LEU A 69 7.58 -6.53 -12.56
C LEU A 69 9.02 -6.49 -13.08
N ALA A 70 9.87 -5.61 -12.55
CA ALA A 70 11.27 -5.50 -12.97
C ALA A 70 12.09 -6.69 -12.47
N GLY A 71 11.94 -7.02 -11.19
CA GLY A 71 12.60 -8.17 -10.56
C GLY A 71 12.00 -9.52 -10.91
N ARG A 72 10.76 -9.57 -11.42
CA ARG A 72 9.96 -10.80 -11.60
C ARG A 72 9.83 -11.60 -10.31
N THR A 73 9.60 -10.90 -9.20
CA THR A 73 9.51 -11.47 -7.86
C THR A 73 8.18 -11.14 -7.18
N ILE A 74 7.85 -11.95 -6.18
CA ILE A 74 6.93 -11.54 -5.12
C ILE A 74 7.77 -11.32 -3.87
N ASN A 75 7.54 -10.18 -3.23
CA ASN A 75 8.33 -9.70 -2.11
C ASN A 75 7.41 -9.38 -0.93
N ARG A 76 8.01 -9.24 0.25
CA ARG A 76 7.33 -8.73 1.43
C ARG A 76 8.25 -7.88 2.29
N ALA A 77 7.68 -7.07 3.17
CA ALA A 77 8.39 -6.39 4.23
C ALA A 77 7.48 -6.28 5.46
N SER A 78 8.08 -6.43 6.65
CA SER A 78 7.42 -6.09 7.91
C SER A 78 7.35 -4.56 8.06
N LEU A 79 6.25 -4.07 8.65
CA LEU A 79 6.09 -2.65 8.97
C LEU A 79 6.67 -2.27 10.33
N GLU A 80 7.37 -3.19 10.99
CA GLU A 80 8.15 -2.87 12.18
C GLU A 80 9.40 -2.06 11.81
N PRO A 81 9.80 -1.06 12.62
CA PRO A 81 10.98 -0.24 12.35
C PRO A 81 12.24 -1.09 12.14
N GLY A 82 13.02 -0.77 11.10
CA GLY A 82 14.28 -1.47 10.78
C GLY A 82 14.10 -2.81 10.06
N SER A 83 12.89 -3.17 9.66
CA SER A 83 12.65 -4.35 8.83
C SER A 83 13.08 -4.09 7.39
N GLU A 84 13.72 -5.08 6.77
CA GLU A 84 14.13 -5.02 5.37
C GLU A 84 13.19 -5.84 4.47
N PRO A 85 13.09 -5.48 3.17
CA PRO A 85 12.42 -6.30 2.16
C PRO A 85 13.02 -7.69 1.98
N GLU A 86 12.15 -8.68 1.78
CA GLU A 86 12.51 -10.07 1.48
C GLU A 86 11.84 -10.53 0.18
N ILE A 87 12.60 -11.19 -0.70
CA ILE A 87 12.04 -11.92 -1.84
C ILE A 87 11.49 -13.25 -1.32
N ILE A 88 10.20 -13.52 -1.56
CA ILE A 88 9.57 -14.78 -1.14
C ILE A 88 9.28 -15.73 -2.30
N ILE A 89 9.19 -15.21 -3.53
CA ILE A 89 9.07 -16.00 -4.76
C ILE A 89 10.00 -15.40 -5.80
N ASN A 90 10.89 -16.23 -6.35
CA ASN A 90 11.74 -15.97 -7.51
C ASN A 90 11.74 -17.20 -8.42
N THR A 91 12.26 -17.06 -9.64
CA THR A 91 12.41 -18.16 -10.61
C THR A 91 13.87 -18.36 -10.95
#